data_AF-A0A3M9XGX4-F1
#
_entry.id   AF-A0A3M9XGX4-F1
#
_cell.length_a   1.000
_cell.length_b   1.000
_cell.length_c   1.000
_cell.angle_alpha   90.00
_cell.angle_beta   90.00
_cell.angle_gamma   90.00
#
_symmetry.space_group_name_H-M   'P 1'
#
loop_
_entity.id
_entity.type
_entity.pdbx_description
1 polymer ?
#
loop_
_entity_poly.entity_id
_entity_poly.type
_entity_poly.pdbx_seq_one_letter_code
_entity_poly.pdbx_strand_id
1 'polypeptide(L)' 'MENIRSLKTEADYDWAIAEIARYFENEPEVGSLDGDRFDVLATLIEAYENKHYPIEASSPVDGSHPAGFKDSL' A
#
# COMPACT_ATOMS: atom_id res chain seq x y z
N MET A 1 -6.16 5.36 22.66
CA MET A 1 -5.67 5.71 21.31
C MET A 1 -4.33 6.39 21.45
N GLU A 2 -3.25 5.80 20.95
CA GLU A 2 -2.00 6.56 20.73
C GLU A 2 -2.28 7.67 19.72
N ASN A 3 -1.73 8.88 19.91
CA ASN A 3 -1.95 9.97 18.96
C ASN A 3 -1.36 9.66 17.59
N ILE A 4 -2.03 10.09 16.52
CA ILE A 4 -1.47 10.01 15.17
C ILE A 4 -0.23 10.93 15.10
N ARG A 5 0.83 10.45 14.44
CA ARG A 5 2.09 11.17 14.25
C ARG A 5 2.56 11.11 12.81
N SER A 6 3.42 12.05 12.43
CA SER A 6 4.05 12.08 11.10
C SER A 6 4.97 10.88 10.89
N LEU A 7 4.99 10.30 9.68
CA LEU A 7 5.91 9.21 9.32
C LEU A 7 7.17 9.78 8.68
N LYS A 8 8.28 9.83 9.43
CA LYS A 8 9.56 10.40 8.95
C LYS A 8 10.67 9.36 8.87
N THR A 9 10.53 8.29 9.63
CA THR A 9 11.51 7.20 9.75
C THR A 9 10.82 5.87 9.53
N GLU A 10 11.62 4.83 9.26
CA GLU A 10 11.12 3.45 9.14
C GLU A 10 10.43 2.99 10.42
N ALA A 11 10.92 3.38 11.59
CA ALA A 11 10.26 3.08 12.86
C ALA A 11 8.88 3.76 13.03
N ASP A 12 8.67 4.92 12.40
CA ASP A 12 7.33 5.52 12.36
C ASP A 12 6.42 4.73 11.41
N TYR A 13 6.95 4.33 10.26
CA TYR A 13 6.25 3.50 9.28
C TYR A 13 5.83 2.15 9.86
N ASP A 14 6.74 1.42 10.51
CA ASP A 14 6.45 0.13 11.17
C ASP A 14 5.36 0.27 12.24
N TRP A 15 5.39 1.37 13.00
CA TRP A 15 4.34 1.69 13.95
C TRP A 15 2.98 1.88 13.26
N ALA A 16 2.95 2.60 12.13
CA ALA A 16 1.71 2.82 11.38
C ALA A 16 1.15 1.51 10.79
N ILE A 17 2.03 0.65 10.26
CA ILE A 17 1.69 -0.69 9.77
C ILE A 17 1.11 -1.55 10.90
N ALA A 18 1.74 -1.59 12.07
CA ALA A 18 1.23 -2.33 13.21
C ALA A 18 -0.13 -1.80 13.68
N GLU A 19 -0.32 -0.48 13.70
CA GLU A 19 -1.56 0.14 14.12
C GLU A 19 -2.72 -0.14 13.16
N ILE A 20 -2.50 -0.01 11.84
CA ILE A 20 -3.53 -0.21 10.82
C ILE A 20 -3.88 -1.69 10.65
N ALA A 21 -2.93 -2.61 10.86
CA ALA A 21 -3.15 -4.05 10.75
C ALA A 21 -4.28 -4.55 11.67
N ARG A 22 -4.44 -3.96 12.86
CA ARG A 22 -5.48 -4.34 13.82
C ARG A 22 -6.90 -4.11 13.28
N TYR A 23 -7.08 -3.17 12.36
CA TYR A 23 -8.37 -2.91 11.73
C TYR A 23 -8.76 -3.97 10.69
N PHE A 24 -7.84 -4.82 10.25
CA PHE A 24 -8.19 -5.96 9.39
C PHE A 24 -8.75 -7.14 10.20
N GLU A 25 -8.40 -7.24 11.49
CA GLU A 25 -8.97 -8.22 12.41
C GLU A 25 -10.31 -7.72 12.98
N ASN A 26 -10.40 -6.42 13.26
CA ASN A 26 -11.59 -5.77 13.78
C ASN A 26 -11.90 -4.54 12.93
N GLU A 27 -12.68 -4.77 11.86
CA GLU A 27 -13.05 -3.72 10.92
C GLU A 27 -13.79 -2.58 11.63
N PRO A 28 -13.34 -1.32 11.47
CA PRO A 28 -13.99 -0.19 12.11
C PRO A 28 -15.33 0.11 11.47
N GLU A 29 -16.30 0.55 12.28
CA GLU A 29 -17.58 1.02 11.76
C GLU A 29 -17.39 2.28 10.91
N VAL A 30 -18.11 2.37 9.80
CA VAL A 30 -18.09 3.53 8.90
C VAL A 30 -18.55 4.78 9.65
N GLY A 31 -17.75 5.86 9.59
CA GLY A 31 -18.04 7.12 10.27
C GLY A 31 -17.75 7.10 11.78
N SER A 32 -17.14 6.04 12.30
CA SER A 32 -16.60 6.01 13.65
C SER A 32 -15.24 6.71 13.73
N LEU A 33 -14.83 7.07 14.95
CA LEU A 33 -13.49 7.63 15.20
C LEU A 33 -12.37 6.67 14.77
N ASP A 34 -12.62 5.37 14.84
CA ASP A 34 -11.68 4.34 14.43
C ASP A 34 -11.60 4.25 12.89
N GLY A 35 -12.73 4.46 12.20
CA GLY A 35 -12.77 4.61 10.75
C GLY A 35 -12.00 5.86 10.29
N ASP A 36 -12.24 7.01 10.93
CA ASP A 36 -11.48 8.23 10.65
C ASP A 36 -9.97 8.02 10.87
N ARG A 37 -9.59 7.27 11.91
CA ARG A 37 -8.19 6.93 12.17
C ARG A 37 -7.61 6.00 11.12
N PHE A 38 -8.35 4.99 10.67
CA PHE A 38 -7.93 4.09 9.60
C PHE A 38 -7.61 4.86 8.32
N ASP A 39 -8.50 5.76 7.90
CA ASP A 39 -8.31 6.58 6.69
C ASP A 39 -7.05 7.46 6.78
N VAL A 40 -6.81 8.07 7.94
CA VAL A 40 -5.60 8.89 8.15
C VAL A 40 -4.34 8.05 8.13
N LEU A 41 -4.34 6.87 8.78
CA LEU A 41 -3.19 5.97 8.76
C LEU A 41 -2.88 5.49 7.35
N ALA A 42 -3.90 5.08 6.58
CA ALA A 42 -3.74 4.64 5.20
C ALA A 42 -3.11 5.74 4.33
N THR A 43 -3.61 6.97 4.45
CA THR A 43 -3.09 8.14 3.71
C THR A 43 -1.63 8.42 4.05
N LEU A 44 -1.25 8.33 5.33
CA LEU A 44 0.12 8.58 5.77
C LEU A 44 1.09 7.49 5.28
N ILE A 45 0.65 6.23 5.33
CA ILE A 45 1.40 5.07 4.84
C ILE A 45 1.66 5.23 3.34
N GLU A 46 0.63 5.48 2.54
CA GLU A 46 0.76 5.70 1.10
C GLU A 46 1.75 6.83 0.79
N ALA A 47 1.64 7.97 1.47
CA ALA A 47 2.54 9.10 1.26
C ALA A 47 4.00 8.76 1.62
N TYR A 48 4.21 7.96 2.67
CA TYR A 48 5.55 7.49 3.04
C TYR A 48 6.10 6.53 1.99
N GLU A 49 5.31 5.55 1.55
CA GLU A 49 5.72 4.55 0.56
C GLU A 49 6.04 5.19 -0.79
N ASN A 50 5.20 6.10 -1.28
CA ASN A 50 5.46 6.83 -2.53
C ASN A 50 6.79 7.59 -2.53
N LYS A 51 7.25 8.02 -1.35
CA LYS A 51 8.52 8.74 -1.18
C LYS A 51 9.71 7.80 -1.05
N HIS A 52 9.57 6.67 -0.36
CA HIS A 52 10.70 5.81 0.03
C HIS A 52 10.82 4.53 -0.82
N TYR A 53 9.71 4.06 -1.38
CA TYR A 53 9.60 2.86 -2.20
C TYR A 53 8.89 3.19 -3.53
N PRO A 54 9.44 4.08 -4.36
CA PRO A 54 8.83 4.41 -5.64
C PRO A 54 8.74 3.15 -6.52
N ILE A 55 7.57 2.90 -7.09
CA ILE A 55 7.40 1.83 -8.07
C ILE A 55 8.24 2.21 -9.29
N GLU A 56 9.34 1.48 -9.51
CA GLU A 56 10.07 1.60 -10.76
C GLU A 56 9.14 1.17 -11.90
N ALA A 57 8.98 2.04 -12.90
CA ALA A 57 8.26 1.67 -14.10
C ALA A 57 8.99 0.49 -14.73
N SER A 58 8.35 -0.69 -14.71
CA SER A 58 8.83 -1.83 -15.50
C SER A 58 8.99 -1.37 -16.94
N SER A 59 10.21 -1.48 -17.48
CA SER A 59 10.46 -1.25 -18.90
C SER A 59 9.40 -2.02 -19.70
N PRO A 60 8.78 -1.44 -20.76
CA PRO A 60 7.80 -2.16 -21.56
C PRO A 60 8.40 -3.51 -21.96
N VAL A 61 7.76 -4.60 -21.54
CA VAL A 61 8.09 -5.90 -22.11
C VAL A 61 7.86 -5.78 -23.62
N ASP A 62 8.94 -5.84 -24.38
CA ASP A 62 8.91 -5.78 -25.84
C ASP A 62 7.98 -6.89 -26.32
N GLY A 63 6.80 -6.50 -26.79
CA GLY A 63 5.75 -7.41 -27.25
C GLY A 63 6.07 -8.06 -28.58
N SER A 64 7.31 -8.49 -28.81
CA SER A 64 7.68 -9.31 -29.95
C SER A 64 7.28 -10.76 -29.68
N HIS A 65 5.97 -11.03 -29.66
CA HIS A 65 5.48 -12.39 -29.96
C HIS A 65 5.67 -12.61 -31.46
N PRO A 66 6.60 -13.47 -31.91
CA PRO A 66 6.62 -13.84 -33.32
C PRO A 66 5.34 -14.61 -33.63
N ALA A 67 4.51 -14.04 -34.51
CA ALA A 67 3.43 -14.75 -35.17
C ALA A 67 4.02 -15.95 -35.91
N GLY A 68 3.90 -17.16 -35.34
CA GLY A 68 4.46 -18.34 -35.97
C GLY A 68 4.53 -19.56 -35.07
N PHE A 69 3.39 -20.15 -34.73
CA PHE A 69 3.32 -21.60 -34.62
C PHE A 69 2.04 -22.10 -35.29
N LYS A 70 2.17 -22.30 -36.60
CA LYS A 70 1.27 -23.12 -37.41
C LYS A 70 1.71 -24.58 -37.22
N ASP A 71 0.73 -25.47 -37.22
CA ASP A 71 0.84 -26.91 -37.50
C ASP A 71 1.32 -27.85 -36.36
N SER A 72 0.39 -28.35 -35.54
CA SER A 72 0.20 -29.82 -35.35
C SER A 72 -0.89 -30.17 -34.32
N LEU A 73 -1.79 -31.03 -34.81
CA LEU A 73 -2.83 -31.86 -34.14
C LEU A 73 -4.19 -31.19 -33.86
#